data_AF-A0A845R8X3-F1
#
_entry.id   AF-A0A845R8X3-F1
#
_cell.length_a   1.000
_cell.length_b   1.000
_cell.length_c   1.000
_cell.angle_alpha   90.00
_cell.angle_beta   90.00
_cell.angle_gamma   90.00
#
_symmetry.space_group_name_H-M   'P 1'
#
loop_
_entity.id
_entity.type
_entity.pdbx_description
1 polymer ?
#
loop_
_entity_poly.entity_id
_entity_poly.type
_entity_poly.pdbx_seq_one_letter_code
_entity_poly.pdbx_strand_id
1 'polypeptide(L)'
;MLNIRDLRIDPASLGAKKLLVDIAPAYEYKDGKRTDTLTGYRYVVALPEHALEKLSVKIDGKQLMDKPDGFAEVEFSGLEVGVYETKEGVRFTAKATGIALVNRKA
;
A
#
# COMPACT_ATOMS: atom_id res chain seq x y z
N MET A 1 -21.28 14.38 15.53
CA MET A 1 -20.97 12.96 15.78
C MET A 1 -19.69 12.63 15.02
N LEU A 2 -18.74 11.95 15.65
CA LEU A 2 -17.45 11.63 15.02
C LEU A 2 -17.63 10.62 13.88
N ASN A 3 -17.01 10.83 12.72
CA ASN A 3 -17.05 9.93 11.57
C ASN A 3 -15.69 9.27 11.39
N ILE A 4 -15.66 7.94 11.23
CA ILE A 4 -14.43 7.17 11.01
C ILE A 4 -13.68 7.61 9.75
N ARG A 5 -14.39 8.17 8.77
CA ARG A 5 -13.80 8.70 7.53
C ARG A 5 -13.01 9.99 7.73
N ASP A 6 -13.25 10.70 8.83
CA ASP A 6 -12.54 11.92 9.19
C ASP A 6 -11.31 11.62 10.07
N LEU A 7 -11.12 10.36 10.48
CA LEU A 7 -9.96 9.90 11.23
C LEU A 7 -8.88 9.37 10.29
N ARG A 8 -7.62 9.56 10.69
CA ARG A 8 -6.46 9.01 9.99
C ARG A 8 -5.69 8.06 10.88
N ILE A 9 -5.26 6.94 10.29
CA ILE A 9 -4.30 6.05 10.91
C ILE A 9 -2.92 6.68 10.72
N ASP A 10 -2.19 6.86 11.82
CA ASP A 10 -0.79 7.27 11.77
C ASP A 10 0.03 6.15 11.10
N PRO A 11 0.70 6.41 9.96
CA PRO A 11 1.57 5.44 9.29
C PRO A 11 2.67 4.86 10.20
N ALA A 12 3.10 5.57 11.24
CA ALA A 12 4.03 5.04 12.23
C ALA A 12 3.48 3.81 12.97
N SER A 13 2.16 3.68 13.07
CA SER A 13 1.48 2.53 13.67
C SER A 13 1.69 1.24 12.89
N LEU A 14 2.13 1.30 11.62
CA LEU A 14 2.46 0.13 10.80
C LEU A 14 3.83 -0.49 11.16
N GLY A 15 4.53 0.11 12.09
CA GLY A 15 5.87 -0.28 12.52
C GLY A 15 6.99 0.42 11.74
N ALA A 16 8.22 0.26 12.20
CA ALA A 16 9.38 0.93 11.62
C ALA A 16 9.64 0.44 10.20
N LYS A 17 9.63 -0.88 10.00
CA LYS A 17 10.02 -1.52 8.73
C LYS A 17 8.83 -1.91 7.87
N LYS A 18 8.96 -1.73 6.56
CA LYS A 18 8.06 -2.28 5.55
C LYS A 18 8.89 -3.10 4.57
N LEU A 19 8.59 -4.38 4.43
CA LEU A 19 9.32 -5.29 3.55
C LEU A 19 8.49 -5.52 2.30
N LEU A 20 8.88 -4.90 1.18
CA LEU A 20 8.28 -5.17 -0.13
C LEU A 20 8.51 -6.64 -0.51
N VAL A 21 7.44 -7.34 -0.86
CA VAL A 21 7.46 -8.77 -1.23
C VAL A 21 6.79 -9.03 -2.58
N ASP A 22 5.94 -8.13 -3.06
CA ASP A 22 5.27 -8.30 -4.35
C ASP A 22 4.86 -6.96 -4.96
N ILE A 23 4.66 -6.96 -6.27
CA ILE A 23 4.13 -5.81 -7.02
C ILE A 23 3.09 -6.33 -8.01
N ALA A 24 1.89 -5.75 -7.98
CA ALA A 24 0.79 -6.12 -8.87
C ALA A 24 0.18 -4.90 -9.57
N PRO A 25 -0.22 -5.01 -10.85
CA PRO A 25 -0.89 -3.92 -11.54
C PRO A 25 -2.23 -3.56 -10.88
N ALA A 26 -2.56 -2.27 -10.88
CA ALA A 26 -3.82 -1.73 -10.38
C ALA A 26 -4.65 -1.18 -11.53
N TYR A 27 -5.80 -1.80 -11.78
CA TYR A 27 -6.70 -1.42 -12.87
C TYR A 27 -7.86 -0.55 -12.38
N GLU A 28 -8.40 0.26 -13.29
CA GLU A 28 -9.63 1.01 -13.07
C GLU A 28 -10.82 0.05 -12.96
N TYR A 29 -11.75 0.35 -12.06
CA TYR A 29 -13.04 -0.32 -11.97
C TYR A 29 -14.14 0.65 -12.40
N LYS A 30 -14.99 0.22 -13.33
CA LYS A 30 -16.19 0.93 -13.76
C LYS A 30 -17.39 0.01 -13.58
N ASP A 31 -18.44 0.50 -12.91
CA ASP A 31 -19.67 -0.25 -12.64
C ASP A 31 -19.42 -1.63 -12.00
N GLY A 32 -18.47 -1.69 -11.07
CA GLY A 32 -18.11 -2.92 -10.36
C GLY A 32 -17.26 -3.92 -11.16
N LYS A 33 -16.91 -3.61 -12.42
CA LYS A 33 -16.07 -4.46 -13.28
C LYS A 33 -14.68 -3.86 -13.45
N ARG A 34 -13.67 -4.71 -13.37
CA ARG A 34 -12.30 -4.36 -13.72
C ARG A 34 -12.22 -4.07 -15.22
N THR A 35 -11.62 -2.94 -15.57
CA THR A 35 -11.30 -2.58 -16.96
C THR A 35 -9.87 -2.97 -17.30
N ASP A 36 -9.48 -2.82 -18.56
CA ASP A 36 -8.07 -3.00 -18.99
C ASP A 36 -7.22 -1.73 -18.79
N THR A 37 -7.81 -0.64 -18.29
CA THR A 37 -7.10 0.61 -18.02
C THR A 37 -6.21 0.43 -16.79
N LEU A 38 -4.90 0.39 -17.00
CA LEU A 38 -3.91 0.43 -15.93
C LEU A 38 -3.87 1.83 -15.30
N THR A 39 -4.11 1.90 -13.99
CA THR A 39 -4.11 3.15 -13.22
C THR A 39 -2.88 3.34 -12.36
N GLY A 40 -2.17 2.26 -12.06
CA GLY A 40 -1.06 2.27 -11.12
C GLY A 40 -0.57 0.88 -10.77
N TYR A 41 0.17 0.79 -9.68
CA TYR A 41 0.71 -0.46 -9.14
C TYR A 41 0.46 -0.54 -7.64
N ARG A 42 0.18 -1.75 -7.16
CA ARG A 42 0.10 -2.09 -5.74
C ARG A 42 1.42 -2.70 -5.30
N TYR A 43 2.07 -2.05 -4.35
CA TYR A 43 3.28 -2.53 -3.70
C TYR A 43 2.86 -3.25 -2.42
N VAL A 44 3.04 -4.56 -2.38
CA VAL A 44 2.63 -5.39 -1.25
C VAL A 44 3.79 -5.49 -0.29
N VAL A 45 3.61 -4.96 0.92
CA VAL A 45 4.61 -5.01 1.98
C VAL A 45 4.15 -5.95 3.10
N ALA A 46 5.08 -6.74 3.63
CA ALA A 46 4.92 -7.41 4.92
C ALA A 46 5.35 -6.46 6.05
N LEU A 47 4.59 -6.47 7.14
CA LEU A 47 4.81 -5.63 8.32
C LEU A 47 5.35 -6.49 9.47
N PRO A 48 6.66 -6.46 9.78
CA PRO A 48 7.26 -7.34 10.78
C PRO A 48 6.67 -7.19 12.19
N GLU A 49 6.34 -5.95 12.59
CA GLU A 49 5.75 -5.65 13.90
C GLU A 49 4.28 -6.09 14.02
N HIS A 50 3.66 -6.48 12.89
CA HIS A 50 2.30 -7.01 12.82
C HIS A 50 2.31 -8.45 12.32
N ALA A 51 3.22 -9.28 12.83
CA ALA A 51 3.32 -10.71 12.50
C ALA A 51 3.42 -11.02 10.99
N LEU A 52 4.07 -10.13 10.23
CA LEU A 52 4.22 -10.21 8.77
C LEU A 52 2.90 -10.08 7.99
N GLU A 53 1.87 -9.48 8.60
CA GLU A 53 0.65 -9.09 7.90
C GLU A 53 0.96 -8.25 6.66
N LYS A 54 0.17 -8.47 5.61
CA LYS A 54 0.40 -7.85 4.30
C LYS A 54 -0.47 -6.63 4.11
N LEU A 55 0.15 -5.52 3.71
CA LEU A 55 -0.53 -4.30 3.30
C LEU A 55 -0.23 -4.01 1.82
N SER A 56 -1.28 -3.78 1.04
CA SER A 56 -1.16 -3.32 -0.35
C SER A 56 -1.22 -1.80 -0.41
N VAL A 57 -0.12 -1.17 -0.83
CA VAL A 57 -0.05 0.29 -1.02
C VAL A 57 -0.18 0.61 -2.50
N LYS A 58 -1.23 1.33 -2.89
CA LYS A 58 -1.43 1.78 -4.28
C LYS A 58 -0.62 3.04 -4.56
N ILE A 59 0.11 3.05 -5.67
CA ILE A 59 0.70 4.27 -6.24
C ILE A 59 0.20 4.38 -7.68
N ASP A 60 -0.39 5.50 -8.02
CA ASP A 60 -0.91 5.76 -9.36
C ASP A 60 0.22 6.08 -10.35
N GLY A 61 0.00 5.78 -11.62
CA GLY A 61 0.96 6.02 -12.70
C GLY A 61 1.88 4.83 -12.99
N LYS A 62 3.11 5.12 -13.46
CA LYS A 62 4.06 4.09 -13.87
C LYS A 62 4.62 3.32 -12.67
N GLN A 63 5.07 2.10 -12.91
CA GLN A 63 5.82 1.32 -11.93
C GLN A 63 7.11 2.06 -11.55
N LEU A 64 7.44 2.10 -10.27
CA LEU A 64 8.56 2.85 -9.68
C LEU A 64 9.70 1.95 -9.19
N MET A 65 9.46 0.64 -9.09
CA MET A 65 10.43 -0.35 -8.63
C MET A 65 10.08 -1.73 -9.22
N ASP A 66 11.08 -2.57 -9.42
CA ASP A 66 10.89 -3.97 -9.83
C ASP A 66 10.55 -4.88 -8.65
N LYS A 67 9.90 -6.01 -8.94
CA LYS A 67 9.62 -7.01 -7.91
C LYS A 67 10.94 -7.52 -7.31
N PRO A 68 11.10 -7.52 -5.98
CA PRO A 68 12.33 -7.98 -5.36
C PRO A 68 12.47 -9.51 -5.48
N ASP A 69 13.72 -9.98 -5.51
CA ASP A 69 14.03 -11.39 -5.28
C ASP A 69 14.02 -11.65 -3.76
N GLY A 70 12.93 -12.25 -3.28
CA GLY A 70 12.64 -12.36 -1.84
C GLY A 70 11.95 -11.11 -1.30
N PHE A 71 12.70 -10.21 -0.64
CA PHE A 71 12.14 -8.99 -0.05
C PHE A 71 13.11 -7.82 -0.08
N ALA A 72 12.57 -6.60 -0.04
CA ALA A 72 13.35 -5.37 0.07
C ALA A 72 12.75 -4.41 1.10
N GLU A 73 13.59 -3.80 1.94
CA GLU A 73 13.13 -2.78 2.91
C GLU A 73 12.86 -1.45 2.18
N VAL A 74 11.65 -0.94 2.31
CA VAL A 74 11.16 0.24 1.56
C VAL A 74 10.53 1.29 2.45
N GLU A 75 10.59 2.53 1.98
CA GLU A 75 9.86 3.67 2.52
C GLU A 75 8.91 4.25 1.48
N PHE A 76 7.76 4.72 1.94
CA PHE A 76 6.73 5.35 1.11
C PHE A 76 6.69 6.85 1.37
N SER A 77 6.67 7.64 0.29
CA SER A 77 6.40 9.07 0.36
C SER A 77 4.90 9.32 0.34
N GLY A 78 4.41 10.20 1.23
CA GLY A 78 2.99 10.56 1.29
C GLY A 78 2.05 9.38 1.58
N LEU A 79 2.48 8.43 2.42
CA LEU A 79 1.69 7.27 2.79
C LEU A 79 0.43 7.69 3.56
N GLU A 80 -0.73 7.42 2.98
CA GLU A 80 -2.03 7.59 3.62
C GLU A 80 -2.68 6.21 3.80
N VAL A 81 -3.07 5.91 5.05
CA VAL A 81 -3.78 4.69 5.41
C VAL A 81 -5.21 5.06 5.80
N GLY A 82 -6.17 4.41 5.15
CA GLY A 82 -7.59 4.58 5.39
C GLY A 82 -8.25 3.28 5.80
N VAL A 83 -9.47 3.42 6.28
CA VAL A 83 -10.32 2.31 6.72
C VAL A 83 -11.65 2.41 6.00
N TYR A 84 -12.19 1.27 5.59
CA TYR A 84 -13.55 1.19 5.10
C TYR A 84 -14.23 -0.07 5.62
N GLU A 85 -15.54 0.01 5.82
CA GLU A 85 -16.34 -1.12 6.24
C GLU A 85 -16.88 -1.85 5.02
N THR A 86 -16.85 -3.18 5.09
CA THR A 86 -17.59 -4.07 4.21
C THR A 86 -18.57 -4.89 5.04
N LYS A 87 -19.46 -5.64 4.38
CA LYS A 87 -20.36 -6.59 5.08
C LYS A 87 -19.61 -7.66 5.89
N GLU A 88 -18.33 -7.90 5.56
CA GLU A 88 -17.47 -8.89 6.19
C GLU A 88 -16.61 -8.28 7.31
N GLY A 89 -16.73 -6.98 7.56
CA GLY A 89 -15.99 -6.26 8.59
C GLY A 89 -15.11 -5.15 8.03
N VAL A 90 -14.16 -4.74 8.87
CA VAL A 90 -13.29 -3.60 8.61
C VAL A 90 -12.13 -3.99 7.70
N ARG A 91 -11.88 -3.20 6.65
CA ARG A 91 -10.78 -3.39 5.72
C ARG A 91 -9.90 -2.13 5.67
N PHE A 92 -8.62 -2.33 5.42
CA PHE A 92 -7.66 -1.24 5.25
C PHE A 92 -7.45 -0.93 3.76
N THR A 93 -7.17 0.33 3.48
CA THR A 93 -6.67 0.80 2.19
C THR A 93 -5.43 1.64 2.42
N ALA A 94 -4.46 1.58 1.52
CA ALA A 94 -3.26 2.40 1.60
C ALA A 94 -2.91 2.95 0.23
N LYS A 95 -2.49 4.22 0.20
CA LYS A 95 -1.98 4.89 -1.00
C LYS A 95 -0.74 5.69 -0.67
N ALA A 96 0.13 5.86 -1.64
CA ALA A 96 1.33 6.67 -1.53
C ALA A 96 1.60 7.40 -2.85
N THR A 97 2.49 8.39 -2.82
CA THR A 97 2.92 9.14 -4.01
C THR A 97 4.28 8.66 -4.54
N GLY A 98 5.06 7.94 -3.72
CA GLY A 98 6.35 7.40 -4.10
C GLY A 98 6.80 6.25 -3.20
N ILE A 99 7.81 5.52 -3.67
CA ILE A 99 8.47 4.41 -2.95
C ILE A 99 9.98 4.48 -3.19
N ALA A 100 10.78 4.20 -2.17
CA ALA A 100 12.23 4.14 -2.24
C ALA A 100 12.79 2.98 -1.38
N LEU A 101 13.96 2.46 -1.76
CA LEU A 101 14.72 1.53 -0.91
C LEU A 101 15.34 2.28 0.27
N VAL A 102 15.26 1.71 1.47
CA VAL A 102 15.90 2.28 2.68
C VAL A 102 17.42 2.26 2.57
N ASN A 103 17.99 1.30 1.82
CA ASN A 103 19.43 1.18 1.60
C ASN A 103 19.86 1.65 0.21
N ARG A 104 19.74 2.95 -0.10
CA ARG A 104 20.62 3.55 -1.11
C ARG A 104 21.95 3.85 -0.44
N LYS A 105 22.91 2.91 -0.49
CA LYS A 105 24.31 3.32 -0.41
C LYS A 105 24.59 4.19 -1.64
N ALA A 106 25.02 5.42 -1.39
CA ALA A 106 25.62 6.29 -2.40
C ALA A 106 26.87 5.63 -3.00
#